data_AF-A0A3M6QXU3-F1
#
_entry.id   AF-A0A3M6QXU3-F1
#
_cell.length_a   1.000
_cell.length_b   1.000
_cell.length_c   1.000
_cell.angle_alpha   90.00
_cell.angle_beta   90.00
_cell.angle_gamma   90.00
#
_symmetry.space_group_name_H-M   'P 1'
#
loop_
_entity.id
_entity.type
_entity.pdbx_description
1 polymer ?
#
loop_
_entity_poly.entity_id
_entity_poly.type
_entity_poly.pdbx_seq_one_letter_code
_entity_poly.pdbx_strand_id
1 'polypeptide(L)'
;MQLHLKPQGAYLSEELLWPLISDNEEVIEWYRQHDAMYRATPSVTGGDKDDPKSWIYYRYQSWLALNGRWDELGERCERILAMQEQIKKDRSYLIDHRFYLALARGEQAAMEAVLLEKCAPKNRRVRFYQESGVTCQFIVSYATLFAKLAWCHGYELDLDTPWIPKEWLPIQPNEKYEDPWPFMQEFDIWQPFAEPWAAYSPQRPQT
;
A
#
# COMPACT_ATOMS: atom_id res chain seq x y z
N MET A 1 -14.61 -2.81 3.32
CA MET A 1 -15.54 -3.12 2.21
C MET A 1 -16.55 -1.99 1.90
N GLN A 2 -16.14 -0.70 1.98
CA GLN A 2 -16.92 0.41 1.39
C GLN A 2 -16.55 0.66 -0.08
N LEU A 3 -15.39 0.15 -0.52
CA LEU A 3 -14.86 0.29 -1.88
C LEU A 3 -15.74 -0.38 -2.95
N HIS A 4 -16.52 -1.40 -2.59
CA HIS A 4 -17.44 -2.09 -3.51
C HIS A 4 -18.69 -1.23 -3.84
N LEU A 5 -18.99 -0.20 -3.03
CA LEU A 5 -20.13 0.70 -3.25
C LEU A 5 -19.73 1.98 -3.99
N LYS A 6 -18.45 2.36 -3.93
CA LYS A 6 -17.86 3.51 -4.63
C LYS A 6 -16.42 3.16 -5.02
N PRO A 7 -16.16 2.74 -6.28
CA PRO A 7 -14.81 2.35 -6.72
C PRO A 7 -13.78 3.48 -6.66
N GLN A 8 -14.25 4.74 -6.57
CA GLN A 8 -13.39 5.91 -6.42
C GLN A 8 -13.09 6.27 -4.96
N GLY A 9 -13.60 5.47 -4.00
CA GLY A 9 -13.29 5.64 -2.58
C GLY A 9 -11.79 5.50 -2.33
N ALA A 10 -11.24 6.37 -1.50
CA ALA A 10 -9.85 6.25 -1.07
C ALA A 10 -9.69 4.97 -0.25
N TYR A 11 -8.60 4.22 -0.47
CA TYR A 11 -8.22 3.17 0.46
C TYR A 11 -7.19 3.63 1.50
N LEU A 12 -7.37 3.19 2.74
CA LEU A 12 -6.44 3.36 3.85
C LEU A 12 -5.28 2.36 3.71
N SER A 13 -4.15 2.63 4.35
CA SER A 13 -2.99 1.71 4.35
C SER A 13 -3.32 0.32 4.88
N GLU A 14 -4.25 0.24 5.83
CA GLU A 14 -4.71 -1.03 6.38
C GLU A 14 -5.40 -1.89 5.32
N GLU A 15 -6.07 -1.27 4.34
CA GLU A 15 -6.73 -2.01 3.26
C GLU A 15 -5.75 -2.68 2.31
N LEU A 16 -4.48 -2.22 2.24
CA LEU A 16 -3.42 -2.93 1.51
C LEU A 16 -2.55 -3.82 2.43
N LEU A 17 -2.39 -3.46 3.70
CA LEU A 17 -1.59 -4.23 4.65
C LEU A 17 -2.14 -5.65 4.82
N TRP A 18 -3.43 -5.79 5.10
CA TRP A 18 -4.03 -7.09 5.41
C TRP A 18 -3.99 -8.08 4.24
N PRO A 19 -4.32 -7.68 2.99
CA PRO A 19 -4.08 -8.52 1.82
C PRO A 19 -2.64 -8.99 1.71
N LEU A 20 -1.67 -8.06 1.80
CA LEU A 20 -0.26 -8.41 1.62
C LEU A 20 0.24 -9.37 2.70
N ILE A 21 -0.06 -9.15 3.98
CA ILE A 21 0.40 -10.07 5.04
C ILE A 21 -0.31 -11.42 5.03
N SER A 22 -1.47 -11.53 4.38
CA SER A 22 -2.18 -12.81 4.25
C SER A 22 -1.56 -13.74 3.21
N ASP A 23 -0.68 -13.20 2.35
CA ASP A 23 -0.12 -13.89 1.18
C ASP A 23 -1.18 -14.47 0.22
N ASN A 24 -2.44 -14.06 0.34
CA ASN A 24 -3.51 -14.54 -0.53
C ASN A 24 -3.40 -13.89 -1.91
N GLU A 25 -2.83 -14.62 -2.87
CA GLU A 25 -2.58 -14.14 -4.23
C GLU A 25 -3.86 -13.65 -4.94
N GLU A 26 -5.00 -14.31 -4.72
CA GLU A 26 -6.28 -13.91 -5.32
C GLU A 26 -6.71 -12.51 -4.84
N VAL A 27 -6.60 -12.26 -3.52
CA VAL A 27 -6.93 -10.96 -2.93
C VAL A 27 -5.91 -9.90 -3.37
N ILE A 28 -4.62 -10.22 -3.38
CA ILE A 28 -3.57 -9.30 -3.80
C ILE A 28 -3.79 -8.87 -5.26
N GLU A 29 -4.11 -9.81 -6.14
CA GLU A 29 -4.36 -9.56 -7.54
C GLU A 29 -5.62 -8.72 -7.78
N TRP A 30 -6.67 -8.92 -6.98
CA TRP A 30 -7.81 -8.01 -6.98
C TRP A 30 -7.39 -6.57 -6.68
N TYR A 31 -6.54 -6.35 -5.66
CA TYR A 31 -6.05 -5.01 -5.29
C TYR A 31 -5.13 -4.41 -6.35
N ARG A 32 -4.38 -5.23 -7.10
CA ARG A 32 -3.54 -4.75 -8.22
C ARG A 32 -4.37 -4.06 -9.30
N GLN A 33 -5.60 -4.52 -9.52
CA GLN A 33 -6.52 -3.99 -10.51
C GLN A 33 -7.38 -2.84 -9.97
N HIS A 34 -7.33 -2.54 -8.67
CA HIS A 34 -8.13 -1.49 -8.05
C HIS A 34 -7.54 -0.08 -8.27
N ASP A 35 -7.55 0.38 -9.52
CA ASP A 35 -6.94 1.66 -9.93
C ASP A 35 -7.96 2.77 -10.26
N ALA A 36 -9.26 2.50 -10.10
CA ALA A 36 -10.34 3.40 -10.45
C ALA A 36 -10.20 4.79 -9.81
N MET A 37 -9.70 4.86 -8.56
CA MET A 37 -9.45 6.14 -7.88
C MET A 37 -8.38 7.00 -8.57
N TYR A 38 -7.47 6.39 -9.33
CA TYR A 38 -6.39 7.08 -10.04
C TYR A 38 -6.78 7.46 -11.47
N ARG A 39 -7.85 6.86 -12.01
CA ARG A 39 -8.43 7.21 -13.32
C ARG A 39 -9.50 8.30 -13.23
N ALA A 40 -10.13 8.44 -12.07
CA ALA A 40 -11.16 9.44 -11.84
C ALA A 40 -10.60 10.86 -11.86
N THR A 41 -11.44 11.83 -12.25
CA THR A 41 -11.03 13.23 -12.30
C THR A 41 -10.77 13.79 -10.90
N PRO A 42 -9.91 14.83 -10.75
CA PRO A 42 -9.66 15.43 -9.44
C PRO A 42 -10.90 15.98 -8.74
N SER A 43 -11.94 16.36 -9.48
CA SER A 43 -13.23 16.79 -8.93
C SER A 43 -14.00 15.66 -8.23
N VAL A 44 -13.79 14.41 -8.64
CA VAL A 44 -14.43 13.22 -8.05
C VAL A 44 -13.65 12.75 -6.83
N THR A 45 -12.33 12.73 -6.94
CA THR A 45 -11.45 12.16 -5.92
C THR A 45 -11.07 13.17 -4.84
N GLY A 46 -11.18 14.48 -5.12
CA GLY A 46 -10.72 15.53 -4.21
C GLY A 46 -9.18 15.66 -4.17
N GLY A 47 -8.49 15.16 -5.19
CA GLY A 47 -7.04 15.27 -5.32
C GLY A 47 -6.55 14.90 -6.72
N ASP A 48 -5.28 15.11 -6.99
CA ASP A 48 -4.67 14.86 -8.29
C ASP A 48 -3.48 13.92 -8.11
N LYS A 49 -3.48 12.79 -8.81
CA LYS A 49 -2.38 11.83 -8.73
C LYS A 49 -1.07 12.40 -9.30
N ASP A 50 -1.10 13.45 -10.11
CA ASP A 50 0.07 14.03 -10.78
C ASP A 50 0.58 15.33 -10.14
N ASP A 51 -0.12 15.83 -9.11
CA ASP A 51 0.32 16.94 -8.25
C ASP A 51 1.07 16.42 -7.01
N PRO A 52 2.40 16.64 -6.87
CA PRO A 52 3.18 16.21 -5.70
C PRO A 52 2.70 16.75 -4.34
N LYS A 53 1.83 17.76 -4.33
CA LYS A 53 1.24 18.33 -3.11
C LYS A 53 -0.12 17.71 -2.76
N SER A 54 -0.68 16.86 -3.63
CA SER A 54 -1.96 16.21 -3.41
C SER A 54 -1.79 14.92 -2.63
N TRP A 55 -2.70 14.63 -1.71
CA TRP A 55 -2.71 13.38 -0.94
C TRP A 55 -2.85 12.12 -1.83
N ILE A 56 -3.47 12.24 -3.02
CA ILE A 56 -3.60 11.14 -3.98
C ILE A 56 -2.25 10.74 -4.58
N TYR A 57 -1.36 11.72 -4.79
CA TYR A 57 0.00 11.46 -5.25
C TYR A 57 0.72 10.44 -4.37
N TYR A 58 0.60 10.59 -3.04
CA TYR A 58 1.20 9.69 -2.05
C TYR A 58 0.60 8.28 -2.13
N ARG A 59 -0.73 8.18 -2.31
CA ARG A 59 -1.43 6.90 -2.41
C ARG A 59 -1.06 6.15 -3.69
N TYR A 60 -0.99 6.85 -4.81
CA TYR A 60 -0.67 6.25 -6.10
C TYR A 60 0.71 5.58 -6.11
N GLN A 61 1.69 6.08 -5.34
CA GLN A 61 2.97 5.39 -5.19
C GLN A 61 2.83 3.96 -4.65
N SER A 62 1.89 3.71 -3.71
CA SER A 62 1.67 2.36 -3.17
C SER A 62 1.12 1.41 -4.23
N TRP A 63 0.23 1.89 -5.10
CA TRP A 63 -0.32 1.11 -6.21
C TRP A 63 0.71 0.85 -7.30
N LEU A 64 1.55 1.84 -7.64
CA LEU A 64 2.69 1.67 -8.55
C LEU A 64 3.68 0.63 -8.01
N ALA A 65 3.99 0.71 -6.72
CA ALA A 65 4.88 -0.23 -6.06
C ALA A 65 4.30 -1.65 -6.08
N LEU A 66 3.05 -1.84 -5.65
CA LEU A 66 2.33 -3.12 -5.72
C LEU A 66 2.37 -3.76 -7.12
N ASN A 67 2.29 -2.93 -8.17
CA ASN A 67 2.28 -3.38 -9.55
C ASN A 67 3.66 -3.43 -10.22
N GLY A 68 4.75 -3.18 -9.48
CA GLY A 68 6.09 -3.22 -10.02
C GLY A 68 6.39 -2.18 -11.10
N ARG A 69 5.73 -1.03 -11.07
CA ARG A 69 5.88 0.07 -12.04
C ARG A 69 7.09 0.94 -11.67
N TRP A 70 8.29 0.35 -11.71
CA TRP A 70 9.51 0.92 -11.11
C TRP A 70 9.97 2.24 -11.71
N ASP A 71 9.98 2.37 -13.03
CA ASP A 71 10.42 3.61 -13.70
C ASP A 71 9.54 4.79 -13.27
N GLU A 72 8.22 4.62 -13.39
CA GLU A 72 7.24 5.64 -12.99
C GLU A 72 7.30 5.94 -11.49
N LEU A 73 7.44 4.91 -10.63
CA LEU A 73 7.57 5.07 -9.19
C LEU A 73 8.83 5.89 -8.82
N GLY A 74 9.97 5.54 -9.43
CA GLY A 74 11.26 6.17 -9.22
C GLY A 74 11.24 7.65 -9.59
N GLU A 75 10.85 7.96 -10.83
CA GLU A 75 10.77 9.35 -11.34
C GLU A 75 9.88 10.23 -10.44
N ARG A 76 8.74 9.69 -10.01
CA ARG A 76 7.79 10.40 -9.15
C ARG A 76 8.35 10.63 -7.75
N CYS A 77 9.06 9.67 -7.19
CA CYS A 77 9.73 9.83 -5.89
C CYS A 77 10.86 10.85 -5.96
N GLU A 78 11.68 10.83 -7.00
CA GLU A 78 12.73 11.84 -7.23
C GLU A 78 12.14 13.25 -7.32
N ARG A 79 11.05 13.42 -8.09
CA ARG A 79 10.36 14.70 -8.25
C ARG A 79 9.94 15.31 -6.91
N ILE A 80 9.25 14.55 -6.05
CA ILE A 80 8.77 15.09 -4.77
C ILE A 80 9.90 15.31 -3.77
N LEU A 81 10.93 14.45 -3.75
CA LEU A 81 12.09 14.61 -2.87
C LEU A 81 12.96 15.82 -3.27
N ALA A 82 13.06 16.13 -4.57
CA ALA A 82 13.71 17.35 -5.06
C ALA A 82 12.95 18.62 -4.63
N MET A 83 11.65 18.52 -4.38
CA MET A 83 10.80 19.62 -3.93
C MET A 83 10.65 19.71 -2.40
N GLN A 84 11.41 18.94 -1.62
CA GLN A 84 11.21 18.79 -0.17
C GLN A 84 11.12 20.11 0.61
N GLU A 85 11.89 21.15 0.23
CA GLU A 85 11.86 22.46 0.91
C GLU A 85 10.57 23.25 0.64
N GLN A 86 9.83 22.88 -0.40
CA GLN A 86 8.52 23.45 -0.74
C GLN A 86 7.37 22.71 -0.04
N ILE A 87 7.61 21.50 0.50
CA ILE A 87 6.61 20.66 1.17
C ILE A 87 6.54 21.04 2.66
N LYS A 88 5.54 21.85 3.01
CA LYS A 88 5.36 22.34 4.39
C LYS A 88 4.43 21.46 5.24
N LYS A 89 3.26 21.12 4.71
CA LYS A 89 2.19 20.45 5.46
C LYS A 89 2.46 18.96 5.67
N ASP A 90 2.93 18.29 4.62
CA ASP A 90 3.01 16.83 4.54
C ASP A 90 4.46 16.32 4.54
N ARG A 91 5.37 17.07 5.19
CA ARG A 91 6.81 16.75 5.24
C ARG A 91 7.09 15.38 5.87
N SER A 92 6.24 14.93 6.80
CA SER A 92 6.35 13.62 7.44
C SER A 92 6.14 12.43 6.49
N TYR A 93 5.57 12.65 5.30
CA TYR A 93 5.37 11.62 4.29
C TYR A 93 6.57 11.48 3.34
N LEU A 94 7.53 12.40 3.36
CA LEU A 94 8.75 12.29 2.53
C LEU A 94 9.56 11.03 2.86
N ILE A 95 9.47 10.50 4.08
CA ILE A 95 10.07 9.21 4.45
C ILE A 95 9.50 8.04 3.64
N ASP A 96 8.21 8.09 3.28
CA ASP A 96 7.57 7.04 2.48
C ASP A 96 8.12 7.07 1.05
N HIS A 97 8.33 8.26 0.49
CA HIS A 97 8.95 8.42 -0.83
C HIS A 97 10.41 7.99 -0.86
N ARG A 98 11.16 8.16 0.23
CA ARG A 98 12.52 7.60 0.34
C ARG A 98 12.50 6.07 0.29
N PHE A 99 11.54 5.44 0.99
CA PHE A 99 11.36 4.00 0.91
C PHE A 99 11.01 3.54 -0.52
N TYR A 100 10.01 4.16 -1.14
CA TYR A 100 9.61 3.81 -2.51
C TYR A 100 10.71 4.02 -3.54
N LEU A 101 11.54 5.05 -3.39
CA LEU A 101 12.69 5.26 -4.26
C LEU A 101 13.73 4.14 -4.11
N ALA A 102 14.05 3.76 -2.87
CA ALA A 102 14.95 2.64 -2.59
C ALA A 102 14.38 1.33 -3.17
N LEU A 103 13.07 1.09 -3.00
CA LEU A 103 12.37 -0.06 -3.57
C LEU A 103 12.45 -0.09 -5.10
N ALA A 104 12.15 1.03 -5.77
CA ALA A 104 12.22 1.14 -7.23
C ALA A 104 13.63 0.89 -7.78
N ARG A 105 14.67 1.20 -6.99
CA ARG A 105 16.08 1.00 -7.35
C ARG A 105 16.67 -0.35 -6.89
N GLY A 106 15.91 -1.15 -6.15
CA GLY A 106 16.40 -2.40 -5.56
C GLY A 106 17.48 -2.22 -4.48
N GLU A 107 17.50 -1.06 -3.81
CA GLU A 107 18.51 -0.71 -2.80
C GLU A 107 18.11 -1.26 -1.42
N GLN A 108 18.29 -2.57 -1.19
CA GLN A 108 17.85 -3.25 0.04
C GLN A 108 18.31 -2.56 1.34
N ALA A 109 19.60 -2.24 1.47
CA ALA A 109 20.13 -1.57 2.66
C ALA A 109 19.48 -0.19 2.92
N ALA A 110 19.11 0.53 1.84
CA ALA A 110 18.41 1.80 1.96
C ALA A 110 16.94 1.59 2.38
N MET A 111 16.27 0.53 1.90
CA MET A 111 14.94 0.15 2.37
C MET A 111 14.95 -0.11 3.88
N GLU A 112 15.88 -0.95 4.35
CA GLU A 112 16.05 -1.28 5.77
C GLU A 112 16.30 -0.03 6.63
N ALA A 113 17.24 0.81 6.22
CA ALA A 113 17.55 2.06 6.93
C ALA A 113 16.33 2.98 7.07
N VAL A 114 15.53 3.14 6.00
CA VAL A 114 14.31 3.96 6.04
C VAL A 114 13.24 3.35 6.94
N LEU A 115 13.07 2.03 6.92
CA LEU A 115 12.10 1.34 7.78
C LEU A 115 12.47 1.46 9.26
N LEU A 116 13.74 1.25 9.61
CA LEU A 116 14.24 1.45 10.97
C LEU A 116 14.07 2.90 11.44
N GLU A 117 14.36 3.87 10.56
CA GLU A 117 14.10 5.28 10.83
C GLU A 117 12.60 5.53 11.09
N LYS A 118 11.71 4.94 10.30
CA LYS A 118 10.26 5.06 10.45
C LYS A 118 9.76 4.46 11.77
N CYS A 119 10.39 3.38 12.25
CA CYS A 119 10.11 2.75 13.53
C CYS A 119 10.74 3.49 14.74
N ALA A 120 11.57 4.51 14.52
CA ALA A 120 12.13 5.31 15.62
C ALA A 120 11.01 6.02 16.42
N PRO A 121 11.12 6.15 17.77
CA PRO A 121 10.07 6.74 18.60
C PRO A 121 9.57 8.11 18.14
N LYS A 122 10.48 8.95 17.61
CA LYS A 122 10.14 10.26 17.06
C LYS A 122 9.16 10.16 15.89
N ASN A 123 9.43 9.27 14.94
CA ASN A 123 8.65 9.16 13.70
C ASN A 123 7.33 8.43 13.92
N ARG A 124 7.30 7.42 14.81
CA ARG A 124 6.06 6.74 15.19
C ARG A 124 5.04 7.69 15.81
N ARG A 125 5.49 8.61 16.68
CA ARG A 125 4.60 9.61 17.32
C ARG A 125 3.96 10.56 16.31
N VAL A 126 4.67 10.97 15.25
CA VAL A 126 4.17 11.95 14.27
C VAL A 126 2.95 11.44 13.52
N ARG A 127 2.87 10.13 13.28
CA ARG A 127 1.79 9.49 12.50
C ARG A 127 0.96 8.49 13.31
N PHE A 128 1.06 8.53 14.64
CA PHE A 128 0.32 7.63 15.53
C PHE A 128 -1.21 7.72 15.34
N TYR A 129 -1.73 8.91 15.00
CA TYR A 129 -3.16 9.13 14.72
C TYR A 129 -3.68 8.36 13.50
N GLN A 130 -2.79 7.79 12.68
CA GLN A 130 -3.14 6.98 11.50
C GLN A 130 -3.15 5.49 11.79
N GLU A 131 -2.69 5.07 12.98
CA GLU A 131 -2.79 3.69 13.42
C GLU A 131 -4.21 3.42 13.93
N SER A 132 -4.76 2.25 13.61
CA SER A 132 -6.00 1.82 14.24
C SER A 132 -5.78 1.46 15.70
N GLY A 133 -6.88 1.39 16.47
CA GLY A 133 -6.86 0.85 17.83
C GLY A 133 -6.37 -0.60 17.91
N VAL A 134 -6.35 -1.33 16.78
CA VAL A 134 -5.87 -2.71 16.70
C VAL A 134 -4.35 -2.77 16.53
N THR A 135 -3.74 -1.86 15.77
CA THR A 135 -2.31 -1.92 15.43
C THR A 135 -1.43 -1.04 16.30
N CYS A 136 -1.96 0.06 16.85
CA CYS A 136 -1.18 1.18 17.38
C CYS A 136 -0.20 0.85 18.52
N GLN A 137 -0.40 -0.25 19.25
CA GLN A 137 0.49 -0.71 20.32
C GLN A 137 1.42 -1.86 19.92
N PHE A 138 1.23 -2.46 18.75
CA PHE A 138 1.89 -3.71 18.36
C PHE A 138 2.82 -3.55 17.16
N ILE A 139 2.43 -2.75 16.17
CA ILE A 139 3.18 -2.56 14.93
C ILE A 139 3.19 -1.10 14.49
N VAL A 140 4.04 -0.77 13.53
CA VAL A 140 3.91 0.45 12.72
C VAL A 140 3.34 0.05 11.37
N SER A 141 2.04 0.25 11.16
CA SER A 141 1.31 -0.36 10.05
C SER A 141 1.91 -0.03 8.69
N TYR A 142 2.31 1.23 8.45
CA TYR A 142 2.96 1.60 7.19
C TYR A 142 4.37 1.01 7.03
N ALA A 143 5.12 0.85 8.12
CA ALA A 143 6.46 0.26 8.03
C ALA A 143 6.35 -1.25 7.76
N THR A 144 5.42 -1.94 8.43
CA THR A 144 5.10 -3.34 8.16
C THR A 144 4.58 -3.55 6.74
N LEU A 145 3.69 -2.69 6.26
CA LEU A 145 3.21 -2.69 4.88
C LEU A 145 4.37 -2.62 3.88
N PHE A 146 5.27 -1.68 4.07
CA PHE A 146 6.43 -1.46 3.20
C PHE A 146 7.41 -2.63 3.25
N ALA A 147 7.69 -3.17 4.44
CA ALA A 147 8.52 -4.36 4.58
C ALA A 147 7.91 -5.56 3.82
N LYS A 148 6.60 -5.82 4.00
CA LYS A 148 5.92 -6.91 3.28
C LYS A 148 5.92 -6.68 1.78
N LEU A 149 5.69 -5.44 1.33
CA LEU A 149 5.75 -5.09 -0.08
C LEU A 149 7.13 -5.37 -0.70
N ALA A 150 8.22 -5.06 0.00
CA ALA A 150 9.57 -5.40 -0.46
C ALA A 150 9.75 -6.92 -0.62
N TRP A 151 9.26 -7.72 0.32
CA TRP A 151 9.27 -9.18 0.25
C TRP A 151 8.42 -9.72 -0.92
N CYS A 152 7.26 -9.13 -1.21
CA CYS A 152 6.45 -9.49 -2.39
C CYS A 152 7.20 -9.25 -3.71
N HIS A 153 8.22 -8.40 -3.70
CA HIS A 153 9.10 -8.12 -4.84
C HIS A 153 10.48 -8.77 -4.73
N GLY A 154 10.65 -9.74 -3.82
CA GLY A 154 11.86 -10.57 -3.71
C GLY A 154 12.99 -9.97 -2.88
N TYR A 155 12.75 -8.89 -2.13
CA TYR A 155 13.73 -8.30 -1.23
C TYR A 155 13.52 -8.78 0.21
N GLU A 156 14.30 -9.77 0.64
CA GLU A 156 14.27 -10.32 1.98
C GLU A 156 15.02 -9.40 2.97
N LEU A 157 14.29 -8.45 3.55
CA LEU A 157 14.85 -7.45 4.48
C LEU A 157 15.18 -8.02 5.86
N ASP A 158 16.32 -7.63 6.44
CA ASP A 158 16.70 -7.92 7.82
C ASP A 158 16.46 -6.69 8.72
N LEU A 159 15.47 -6.77 9.61
CA LEU A 159 14.97 -5.64 10.39
C LEU A 159 15.00 -5.95 11.89
N ASP A 160 15.95 -5.34 12.61
CA ASP A 160 16.01 -5.42 14.06
C ASP A 160 15.08 -4.38 14.72
N THR A 161 13.78 -4.67 14.74
CA THR A 161 12.79 -3.83 15.41
C THR A 161 11.57 -4.62 15.88
N PRO A 162 11.04 -4.38 17.10
CA PRO A 162 9.83 -5.06 17.57
C PRO A 162 8.55 -4.53 16.90
N TRP A 163 8.64 -3.45 16.11
CA TRP A 163 7.49 -2.77 15.49
C TRP A 163 7.11 -3.33 14.11
N ILE A 164 7.92 -4.25 13.59
CA ILE A 164 7.68 -4.97 12.34
C ILE A 164 7.89 -6.45 12.68
N PRO A 165 6.83 -7.28 12.77
CA PRO A 165 6.98 -8.68 13.10
C PRO A 165 7.72 -9.41 11.98
N LYS A 166 8.92 -9.92 12.26
CA LYS A 166 9.74 -10.65 11.28
C LYS A 166 9.04 -11.89 10.74
N GLU A 167 8.19 -12.52 11.56
CA GLU A 167 7.42 -13.71 11.22
C GLU A 167 6.35 -13.44 10.15
N TRP A 168 5.97 -12.18 9.92
CA TRP A 168 4.97 -11.82 8.91
C TRP A 168 5.56 -11.56 7.53
N LEU A 169 6.88 -11.40 7.43
CA LEU A 169 7.54 -10.96 6.19
C LEU A 169 7.66 -12.06 5.14
N PRO A 170 8.10 -13.30 5.47
CA PRO A 170 8.18 -14.39 4.52
C PRO A 170 6.90 -14.57 3.70
N ILE A 171 7.04 -14.79 2.39
CA ILE A 171 5.91 -15.09 1.51
C ILE A 171 5.54 -16.56 1.69
N GLN A 172 4.48 -16.84 2.44
CA GLN A 172 4.03 -18.18 2.78
C GLN A 172 2.50 -18.27 2.64
N PRO A 173 1.98 -18.31 1.39
CA PRO A 173 0.56 -18.47 1.15
C PRO A 173 0.06 -19.77 1.80
N ASN A 174 -1.15 -19.72 2.35
CA ASN A 174 -1.80 -20.92 2.86
C ASN A 174 -2.17 -21.86 1.70
N GLU A 175 -2.12 -23.17 1.94
CA GLU A 175 -2.61 -24.17 0.97
C GLU A 175 -4.09 -23.94 0.62
N LYS A 176 -4.86 -23.44 1.60
CA LYS A 176 -6.27 -23.10 1.45
C LYS A 176 -6.63 -21.93 2.36
N TYR A 177 -7.45 -21.01 1.85
CA TYR A 177 -8.11 -19.96 2.61
C TYR A 177 -9.56 -20.39 2.85
N GLU A 178 -9.88 -20.83 4.08
CA GLU A 178 -11.23 -21.27 4.41
C GLU A 178 -12.07 -20.10 4.93
N ASP A 179 -13.30 -19.97 4.42
CA ASP A 179 -14.30 -19.06 4.96
C ASP A 179 -15.11 -19.76 6.07
N PRO A 180 -14.90 -19.41 7.36
CA PRO A 180 -15.62 -20.03 8.46
C PRO A 180 -17.09 -19.61 8.52
N TRP A 181 -17.49 -18.59 7.75
CA TRP A 181 -18.84 -18.05 7.75
C TRP A 181 -19.63 -18.55 6.54
N PRO A 182 -20.78 -19.23 6.73
CA PRO A 182 -21.55 -19.80 5.61
C PRO A 182 -21.91 -18.80 4.50
N PHE A 183 -22.21 -17.54 4.85
CA PHE A 183 -22.56 -16.52 3.84
C PHE A 183 -21.37 -16.05 2.98
N MET A 184 -20.13 -16.27 3.44
CA MET A 184 -18.92 -15.93 2.68
C MET A 184 -18.53 -17.05 1.71
N GLN A 185 -19.00 -18.28 1.92
CA GLN A 185 -18.63 -19.43 1.08
C GLN A 185 -19.11 -19.30 -0.37
N GLU A 186 -20.14 -18.49 -0.61
CA GLU A 186 -20.67 -18.20 -1.95
C GLU A 186 -20.15 -16.86 -2.51
N PHE A 187 -19.33 -16.13 -1.75
CA PHE A 187 -18.84 -14.82 -2.15
C PHE A 187 -17.75 -14.96 -3.23
N ASP A 188 -17.99 -14.37 -4.39
CA ASP A 188 -16.99 -14.26 -5.46
C ASP A 188 -16.38 -12.85 -5.44
N ILE A 189 -15.08 -12.76 -5.09
CA ILE A 189 -14.38 -11.48 -5.08
C ILE A 189 -14.25 -10.86 -6.49
N TRP A 190 -14.37 -11.68 -7.54
CA TRP A 190 -14.37 -11.25 -8.94
C TRP A 190 -15.77 -10.88 -9.46
N GLN A 191 -16.80 -10.94 -8.62
CA GLN A 191 -18.13 -10.52 -8.99
C GLN A 191 -18.07 -9.07 -9.53
N PRO A 192 -18.61 -8.80 -10.73
CA PRO A 192 -18.63 -7.46 -11.29
C PRO A 192 -19.31 -6.47 -10.36
N PHE A 193 -18.78 -5.25 -10.30
CA PHE A 193 -19.44 -4.16 -9.61
C PHE A 193 -20.77 -3.84 -10.26
N ALA A 194 -21.74 -3.41 -9.45
CA ALA A 194 -23.03 -2.96 -9.96
C ALA A 194 -22.88 -1.69 -10.82
N GLU A 195 -23.79 -1.51 -11.78
CA GLU A 195 -23.89 -0.26 -12.54
C GLU A 195 -24.02 0.96 -11.60
N PRO A 196 -23.37 2.10 -11.91
CA PRO A 196 -22.66 2.43 -13.15
C PRO A 196 -21.16 2.03 -13.16
N TRP A 197 -20.72 1.16 -12.25
CA TRP A 197 -19.31 0.90 -11.99
C TRP A 197 -18.76 -0.36 -12.65
N ALA A 198 -19.56 -1.07 -13.44
CA ALA A 198 -19.18 -2.35 -14.05
C ALA A 198 -17.86 -2.27 -14.84
N ALA A 199 -17.59 -1.14 -15.49
CA ALA A 199 -16.36 -0.90 -16.26
C ALA A 199 -15.07 -0.87 -15.42
N TYR A 200 -15.19 -0.73 -14.09
CA TYR A 200 -14.05 -0.76 -13.15
C TYR A 200 -13.91 -2.11 -12.45
N SER A 201 -14.68 -3.12 -12.83
CA SER A 201 -14.67 -4.43 -12.18
C SER A 201 -13.34 -5.14 -12.43
N PRO A 202 -12.67 -5.62 -11.37
CA PRO A 202 -11.47 -6.45 -11.53
C PRO A 202 -11.84 -7.76 -12.23
N GLN A 203 -10.90 -8.28 -12.99
CA GLN A 203 -11.05 -9.49 -13.79
C GLN A 203 -10.10 -10.55 -13.27
N ARG A 204 -10.58 -11.79 -13.17
CA ARG A 204 -9.72 -12.91 -12.81
C ARG A 204 -8.58 -13.02 -13.85
N PRO A 205 -7.30 -13.10 -13.43
CA PRO A 205 -6.20 -13.26 -14.37
C PRO A 205 -6.40 -14.50 -15.25
N GLN A 206 -6.02 -14.38 -16.53
CA GLN A 206 -5.93 -15.53 -17.41
C GLN A 206 -4.58 -16.19 -17.13
N THR A 207 -4.60 -17.42 -16.61
CA THR A 207 -3.43 -18.27 -16.41
C THR A 207 -2.88 -18.82 -17.71
#